data_AF-A0A0F8X6R8-F1
#
_entry.id   AF-A0A0F8X6R8-F1
#
_cell.length_a   1.000
_cell.length_b   1.000
_cell.length_c   1.000
_cell.angle_alpha   90.00
_cell.angle_beta   90.00
_cell.angle_gamma   90.00
#
_symmetry.space_group_name_H-M   'P 1'
#
loop_
_entity.id
_entity.type
_entity.pdbx_description
1 polymer ?
#
loop_
_entity_poly.entity_id
_entity_poly.type
_entity_poly.pdbx_seq_one_letter_code
_entity_poly.pdbx_strand_id
1 'polypeptide(L)'
;MAAYANTVTALMKRAVKVDQVTGIGMFMGRCDVTNYNRTFAEITAITGKFGTLMEVICSTISDNGYLIRWDKVGKAFKAYYPADNHTHNLTYIGGITASEAVAIDGGDTLGKNAATDRTIVGADSATKGGVVAVAATVALEVTNDVDVGVVEFVAYGLI
;
A
#
# COMPACT_ATOMS: atom_id res chain seq x y z
N MET A 1 -6.21 12.70 -16.23
CA MET A 1 -5.93 12.18 -14.87
C MET A 1 -7.03 12.67 -13.96
N ALA A 2 -7.67 11.77 -13.22
CA ALA A 2 -8.73 12.16 -12.30
C ALA A 2 -8.10 12.72 -11.01
N ALA A 3 -8.79 13.68 -10.37
CA ALA A 3 -8.31 14.33 -9.15
C ALA A 3 -8.44 13.38 -7.94
N TYR A 4 -7.65 13.60 -6.90
CA TYR A 4 -7.77 12.88 -5.62
C TYR A 4 -9.21 13.00 -5.10
N ALA A 5 -9.91 11.88 -4.96
CA ALA A 5 -11.30 11.84 -4.52
C ALA A 5 -11.42 11.03 -3.23
N ASN A 6 -12.13 11.60 -2.27
CA ASN A 6 -12.39 10.98 -0.98
C ASN A 6 -13.75 11.40 -0.43
N THR A 7 -14.32 10.55 0.43
CA THR A 7 -15.55 10.83 1.16
C THR A 7 -15.33 10.54 2.64
N VAL A 8 -15.56 11.55 3.50
CA VAL A 8 -15.44 11.40 4.96
C VAL A 8 -16.82 11.17 5.58
N THR A 9 -16.97 10.02 6.24
CA THR A 9 -18.14 9.69 7.05
C THR A 9 -17.78 9.83 8.52
N ALA A 10 -18.21 10.94 9.12
CA ALA A 10 -17.88 11.27 10.50
C ALA A 10 -18.77 10.53 11.50
N LEU A 11 -18.17 10.04 12.60
CA LEU A 11 -18.92 9.49 13.73
C LEU A 11 -19.46 10.57 14.67
N MET A 12 -18.95 11.80 14.55
CA MET A 12 -19.33 12.94 15.36
C MET A 12 -19.56 14.18 14.49
N LYS A 13 -20.49 15.05 14.89
CA LYS A 13 -20.85 16.26 14.10
C LYS A 13 -19.75 17.33 14.08
N ARG A 14 -18.93 17.38 15.14
CA ARG A 14 -17.86 18.36 15.37
C ARG A 14 -16.73 17.72 16.16
N ALA A 15 -15.56 18.36 16.19
CA ALA A 15 -14.51 17.98 17.11
C ALA A 15 -15.00 18.14 18.57
N VAL A 16 -14.85 17.09 19.38
CA VAL A 16 -15.27 17.06 20.78
C VAL A 16 -14.09 17.41 21.66
N LYS A 17 -14.30 18.34 22.60
CA LYS A 17 -13.26 18.80 23.53
C LYS A 17 -12.78 17.66 24.43
N VAL A 18 -11.47 17.59 24.64
CA VAL A 18 -10.86 16.76 25.68
C VAL A 18 -10.85 17.57 26.98
N ASP A 19 -11.63 17.14 27.98
CA ASP A 19 -12.03 17.96 29.13
C ASP A 19 -10.87 18.49 29.99
N GLN A 20 -9.76 17.76 30.07
CA GLN A 20 -8.58 18.10 30.89
C GLN A 20 -7.44 18.78 30.12
N VAL A 21 -7.64 19.11 28.84
CA VAL A 21 -6.62 19.82 28.05
C VAL A 21 -7.24 21.02 27.36
N THR A 22 -6.73 22.22 27.68
CA THR A 22 -7.26 23.46 27.14
C THR A 22 -7.05 23.52 25.63
N GLY A 23 -8.15 23.70 24.90
CA GLY A 23 -8.14 23.95 23.46
C GLY A 23 -7.96 22.72 22.58
N ILE A 24 -7.77 21.50 23.12
CA ILE A 24 -7.66 20.30 22.28
C ILE A 24 -9.03 19.64 22.07
N GLY A 25 -9.31 19.30 20.82
CA GLY A 25 -10.44 18.47 20.43
C GLY A 25 -10.01 17.20 19.70
N MET A 26 -10.94 16.25 19.63
CA MET A 26 -10.81 15.00 18.89
C MET A 26 -11.94 14.87 17.86
N PHE A 27 -11.63 14.35 16.66
CA PHE A 27 -12.59 14.08 15.60
C PHE A 27 -12.36 12.68 15.02
N MET A 28 -13.40 11.86 14.87
CA MET A 28 -13.25 10.48 14.41
C MET A 28 -14.23 10.16 13.29
N GLY A 29 -13.83 9.24 12.42
CA GLY A 29 -14.66 8.80 11.31
C GLY A 29 -14.00 7.75 10.44
N ARG A 30 -14.60 7.55 9.28
CA ARG A 30 -14.07 6.77 8.17
C ARG A 30 -13.86 7.67 6.97
N CYS A 31 -12.85 7.38 6.17
CA CYS A 31 -12.58 8.06 4.92
C CYS A 31 -12.43 7.02 3.81
N ASP A 32 -13.29 7.10 2.81
CA ASP A 32 -13.24 6.28 1.61
C ASP A 32 -12.45 7.04 0.53
N VAL A 33 -11.31 6.49 0.11
CA VAL A 33 -10.43 7.08 -0.92
C VAL A 33 -10.61 6.29 -2.22
N THR A 34 -11.69 6.63 -2.94
CA THR A 34 -12.09 5.97 -4.18
C THR A 34 -11.21 6.32 -5.37
N ASN A 35 -10.47 7.44 -5.31
CA ASN A 35 -9.50 7.81 -6.33
C ASN A 35 -8.25 8.42 -5.72
N TYR A 36 -7.21 7.61 -5.53
CA TYR A 36 -5.91 8.06 -5.08
C TYR A 36 -5.13 8.77 -6.20
N ASN A 37 -4.49 9.89 -5.85
CA ASN A 37 -3.58 10.60 -6.73
C ASN A 37 -2.41 11.18 -5.91
N ARG A 38 -1.19 11.08 -6.44
CA ARG A 38 0.04 11.62 -5.82
C ARG A 38 0.02 13.14 -5.74
N THR A 39 -0.80 13.80 -6.55
CA THR A 39 -1.19 15.19 -6.35
C THR A 39 -2.35 15.23 -5.36
N PHE A 40 -2.00 15.42 -4.09
CA PHE A 40 -2.97 15.43 -2.99
C PHE A 40 -3.98 16.59 -3.12
N ALA A 41 -5.20 16.33 -2.66
CA ALA A 41 -6.20 17.34 -2.36
C ALA A 41 -6.47 17.33 -0.86
N GLU A 42 -6.47 18.50 -0.23
CA GLU A 42 -6.73 18.64 1.20
C GLU A 42 -8.10 18.04 1.58
N ILE A 43 -8.12 17.18 2.60
CA ILE A 43 -9.35 16.61 3.15
C ILE A 43 -9.96 17.59 4.15
N THR A 44 -10.64 18.62 3.62
CA THR A 44 -11.24 19.72 4.40
C THR A 44 -12.30 19.27 5.40
N ALA A 45 -12.94 18.12 5.14
CA ALA A 45 -13.89 17.53 6.07
C ALA A 45 -13.25 17.12 7.42
N ILE A 46 -11.93 16.90 7.44
CA ILE A 46 -11.14 16.62 8.65
C ILE A 46 -10.44 17.91 9.11
N THR A 47 -9.65 18.54 8.24
CA THR A 47 -8.81 19.69 8.63
C THR A 47 -9.63 20.89 9.06
N GLY A 48 -10.79 21.12 8.43
CA GLY A 48 -11.70 22.21 8.76
C GLY A 48 -12.43 22.04 10.09
N LYS A 49 -12.20 20.95 10.83
CA LYS A 49 -12.73 20.77 12.20
C LYS A 49 -11.86 21.42 13.29
N PHE A 50 -10.69 21.90 12.91
CA PHE A 50 -9.67 22.40 13.82
C PHE A 50 -9.15 23.76 13.32
N GLY A 51 -8.81 24.66 14.24
CA GLY A 51 -8.03 25.86 13.90
C GLY A 51 -6.60 25.47 13.50
N THR A 52 -6.00 24.56 14.27
CA THR A 52 -4.69 23.97 13.99
C THR A 52 -4.74 22.47 14.19
N LEU A 53 -4.62 21.70 13.11
CA LEU A 53 -4.55 20.24 13.18
C LEU A 53 -3.16 19.79 13.66
N MET A 54 -3.13 18.89 14.65
CA MET A 54 -1.87 18.35 15.18
C MET A 54 -1.50 17.02 14.54
N GLU A 55 -2.44 16.08 14.49
CA GLU A 55 -2.20 14.72 13.99
C GLU A 55 -3.50 14.04 13.54
N VAL A 56 -3.37 13.12 12.58
CA VAL A 56 -4.41 12.13 12.27
C VAL A 56 -3.79 10.74 12.36
N ILE A 57 -4.33 9.91 13.25
CA ILE A 57 -3.99 8.50 13.37
C ILE A 57 -5.04 7.72 12.58
N CYS A 58 -4.60 6.89 11.63
CA CYS A 58 -5.50 6.07 10.82
C CYS A 58 -5.28 4.57 11.09
N SER A 59 -6.23 3.74 10.66
CA SER A 59 -5.98 2.31 10.51
C SER A 59 -4.80 2.15 9.53
N THR A 60 -3.75 1.46 9.98
CA THR A 60 -2.50 1.31 9.22
C THR A 60 -2.72 0.67 7.85
N ILE A 61 -3.80 -0.09 7.68
CA ILE A 61 -4.19 -0.78 6.46
C ILE A 61 -5.64 -0.37 6.10
N SER A 62 -5.89 -0.10 4.82
CA SER A 62 -7.25 0.09 4.29
C SER A 62 -7.95 -1.25 4.06
N ASP A 63 -9.27 -1.24 3.89
CA ASP A 63 -10.03 -2.45 3.55
C ASP A 63 -9.59 -3.11 2.22
N ASN A 64 -9.10 -2.33 1.26
CA ASN A 64 -8.49 -2.82 0.02
C ASN A 64 -7.02 -3.28 0.17
N GLY A 65 -6.46 -3.29 1.39
CA GLY A 65 -5.15 -3.88 1.69
C GLY A 65 -3.95 -2.96 1.47
N TYR A 66 -4.15 -1.66 1.30
CA TYR A 66 -3.06 -0.70 1.14
C TYR A 66 -2.57 -0.20 2.49
N LEU A 67 -1.27 0.08 2.60
CA LEU A 67 -0.69 0.74 3.78
C LEU A 67 -1.00 2.24 3.72
N ILE A 68 -1.60 2.77 4.78
CA ILE A 68 -2.05 4.17 4.83
C ILE A 68 -1.34 4.93 5.94
N ARG A 69 -1.01 6.19 5.65
CA ARG A 69 -0.60 7.17 6.65
C ARG A 69 -1.22 8.52 6.35
N TRP A 70 -1.36 9.35 7.37
CA TRP A 70 -1.68 10.75 7.17
C TRP A 70 -0.45 11.54 6.70
N ASP A 71 -0.60 12.34 5.65
CA ASP A 71 0.42 13.29 5.21
C ASP A 71 0.07 14.69 5.72
N LYS A 72 0.90 15.24 6.61
CA LYS A 72 0.65 16.53 7.26
C LYS A 72 0.77 17.73 6.30
N VAL A 73 1.56 17.59 5.23
CA VAL A 73 1.86 18.69 4.31
C VAL A 73 0.75 18.80 3.26
N GLY A 74 0.44 17.69 2.59
CA GLY A 74 -0.65 17.58 1.63
C GLY A 74 -2.03 17.50 2.28
N LYS A 75 -2.09 17.28 3.60
CA LYS A 75 -3.31 17.17 4.40
C LYS A 75 -4.30 16.14 3.84
N ALA A 76 -3.77 14.97 3.49
CA ALA A 76 -4.50 13.87 2.87
C ALA A 76 -3.94 12.52 3.32
N PHE A 77 -4.66 11.44 3.02
CA PHE A 77 -4.14 10.08 3.22
C PHE A 77 -3.21 9.70 2.08
N LYS A 78 -2.00 9.27 2.46
CA LYS A 78 -0.97 8.75 1.57
C LYS A 78 -0.98 7.24 1.61
N ALA A 79 -1.02 6.60 0.43
CA ALA A 79 -1.18 5.17 0.30
C ALA A 79 0.07 4.53 -0.31
N TYR A 80 0.39 3.32 0.16
CA TYR A 80 1.52 2.53 -0.30
C TYR A 80 1.09 1.10 -0.57
N TYR A 81 1.69 0.48 -1.58
CA TYR A 81 1.62 -0.97 -1.73
C TYR A 81 2.30 -1.63 -0.54
N PRO A 82 1.78 -2.75 0.00
CA PRO A 82 2.55 -3.61 0.88
C PRO A 82 3.90 -3.94 0.24
N ALA A 83 4.96 -4.04 1.05
CA ALA A 83 6.34 -4.21 0.58
C ALA A 83 6.53 -5.46 -0.33
N ASP A 84 5.62 -6.43 -0.25
CA ASP A 84 5.70 -7.72 -0.94
C ASP A 84 4.93 -7.78 -2.27
N ASN A 85 4.74 -6.67 -2.98
CA ASN A 85 4.32 -6.79 -4.39
C ASN A 85 5.54 -7.04 -5.29
N HIS A 86 5.94 -8.31 -5.41
CA HIS A 86 6.89 -8.71 -6.44
C HIS A 86 6.26 -9.73 -7.39
N THR A 87 6.56 -9.58 -8.68
CA THR A 87 6.12 -10.51 -9.72
C THR A 87 7.26 -11.46 -10.03
N HIS A 88 6.99 -12.77 -10.01
CA HIS A 88 7.95 -13.76 -10.51
C HIS A 88 7.80 -13.89 -12.03
N ASN A 89 8.80 -13.44 -12.77
CA ASN A 89 8.87 -13.69 -14.21
C ASN A 89 9.88 -14.82 -14.48
N LEU A 90 9.40 -15.91 -15.08
CA LEU A 90 10.25 -16.95 -15.67
C LEU A 90 10.29 -16.69 -17.18
N THR A 91 11.43 -16.22 -17.69
CA THR A 91 11.60 -15.94 -19.12
C THR A 91 12.52 -16.99 -19.74
N TYR A 92 12.02 -17.67 -20.78
CA TYR A 92 12.81 -18.60 -21.57
C TYR A 92 13.13 -17.96 -22.93
N ILE A 93 14.41 -17.88 -23.29
CA ILE A 93 14.88 -17.24 -24.53
C ILE A 93 15.70 -18.24 -25.33
N GLY A 94 15.30 -18.48 -26.58
CA GLY A 94 16.03 -19.32 -27.54
C GLY A 94 15.24 -20.56 -27.98
N GLY A 95 14.53 -20.44 -29.12
CA GLY A 95 14.21 -21.58 -29.99
C GLY A 95 13.33 -22.70 -29.42
N ILE A 96 12.50 -22.46 -28.41
CA ILE A 96 11.55 -23.49 -27.93
C ILE A 96 10.53 -23.77 -29.04
N THR A 97 10.41 -25.03 -29.42
CA THR A 97 9.37 -25.47 -30.35
C THR A 97 8.12 -25.87 -29.57
N ALA A 98 6.92 -25.73 -30.17
CA ALA A 98 5.63 -25.90 -29.48
C ALA A 98 5.34 -27.30 -28.89
N SER A 99 6.28 -28.24 -29.00
CA SER A 99 6.16 -29.63 -28.53
C SER A 99 7.15 -30.00 -27.42
N GLU A 100 7.92 -29.04 -26.89
CA GLU A 100 8.89 -29.30 -25.82
C GLU A 100 8.30 -28.91 -24.46
N ALA A 101 8.29 -29.87 -23.52
CA ALA A 101 7.94 -29.59 -22.14
C ALA A 101 9.08 -28.80 -21.48
N VAL A 102 8.83 -27.54 -21.14
CA VAL A 102 9.79 -26.69 -20.43
C VAL A 102 9.48 -26.78 -18.93
N ALA A 103 10.45 -27.30 -18.17
CA ALA A 103 10.45 -27.34 -16.70
C ALA A 103 9.39 -28.23 -16.02
N ILE A 104 8.80 -29.18 -16.74
CA ILE A 104 7.80 -30.12 -16.20
C ILE A 104 8.45 -31.50 -16.05
N ASP A 105 8.49 -32.04 -14.82
CA ASP A 105 8.75 -33.48 -14.60
C ASP A 105 7.51 -34.29 -15.06
N GLY A 106 7.67 -35.58 -15.36
CA GLY A 106 6.67 -36.46 -15.98
C GLY A 106 5.33 -36.66 -15.25
N GLY A 107 5.04 -35.84 -14.22
CA GLY A 107 3.74 -35.70 -13.56
C GLY A 107 3.17 -34.27 -13.60
N ASP A 108 3.45 -33.48 -14.64
CA ASP A 108 2.85 -32.16 -14.87
C ASP A 108 3.09 -31.14 -13.73
N THR A 109 4.23 -31.25 -13.03
CA THR A 109 4.58 -30.35 -11.92
C THR A 109 5.95 -29.69 -12.15
N LEU A 110 6.06 -28.39 -11.83
CA LEU A 110 7.35 -27.71 -11.70
C LEU A 110 8.05 -28.25 -10.45
N GLY A 111 9.01 -29.17 -10.62
CA GLY A 111 9.60 -29.92 -9.50
C GLY A 111 11.02 -30.42 -9.76
N LYS A 112 11.59 -31.09 -8.75
CA LYS A 112 12.90 -31.76 -8.83
C LYS A 112 12.72 -33.27 -8.78
N ASN A 113 13.44 -33.99 -9.64
CA ASN A 113 13.30 -35.45 -9.74
C ASN A 113 13.90 -36.19 -8.54
N ALA A 114 14.90 -35.64 -7.85
CA ALA A 114 15.42 -36.21 -6.60
C ALA A 114 15.47 -35.21 -5.43
N ALA A 115 15.40 -35.73 -4.20
CA ALA A 115 15.44 -34.92 -2.97
C ALA A 115 16.71 -34.05 -2.86
N THR A 116 17.82 -34.54 -3.42
CA THR A 116 19.16 -33.96 -3.42
C THR A 116 19.41 -32.92 -4.51
N ASP A 117 18.54 -32.83 -5.52
CA ASP A 117 18.72 -31.92 -6.64
C ASP A 117 18.43 -30.48 -6.18
N ARG A 118 19.42 -29.60 -6.32
CA ARG A 118 19.27 -28.18 -5.96
C ARG A 118 18.71 -27.44 -7.17
N THR A 119 17.43 -27.07 -7.13
CA THR A 119 16.76 -26.44 -8.28
C THR A 119 17.13 -24.98 -8.47
N ILE A 120 17.39 -24.23 -7.39
CA ILE A 120 17.96 -22.88 -7.45
C ILE A 120 18.74 -22.62 -6.15
N VAL A 121 20.06 -22.48 -6.23
CA VAL A 121 20.90 -22.00 -5.13
C VAL A 121 21.78 -20.88 -5.64
N GLY A 122 21.59 -19.67 -5.11
CA GLY A 122 22.50 -18.55 -5.31
C GLY A 122 23.29 -18.28 -4.04
N ALA A 123 24.54 -18.71 -3.98
CA ALA A 123 25.53 -18.11 -3.07
C ALA A 123 26.42 -17.09 -3.82
N ASP A 124 26.58 -17.26 -5.14
CA ASP A 124 27.29 -16.33 -6.03
C ASP A 124 26.40 -15.94 -7.21
N SER A 125 26.53 -14.69 -7.67
CA SER A 125 25.76 -14.14 -8.78
C SER A 125 26.07 -14.89 -10.08
N ALA A 126 25.06 -15.43 -10.76
CA ALA A 126 25.24 -15.86 -12.13
C ALA A 126 25.50 -14.63 -13.01
N THR A 127 26.57 -14.64 -13.81
CA THR A 127 26.91 -13.52 -14.70
C THR A 127 25.90 -13.33 -15.84
N LYS A 128 25.05 -14.33 -16.12
CA LYS A 128 23.80 -14.23 -16.88
C LYS A 128 22.78 -15.26 -16.36
N GLY A 129 21.76 -14.82 -15.63
CA GLY A 129 20.63 -15.65 -15.20
C GLY A 129 20.85 -16.37 -13.87
N GLY A 130 20.62 -15.67 -12.76
CA GLY A 130 20.61 -16.23 -11.41
C GLY A 130 19.48 -15.59 -10.62
N VAL A 131 18.97 -16.29 -9.60
CA VAL A 131 17.97 -15.72 -8.70
C VAL A 131 18.63 -14.63 -7.86
N VAL A 132 18.22 -13.40 -8.17
CA VAL A 132 18.66 -12.20 -7.47
C VAL A 132 18.02 -12.22 -6.10
N ALA A 133 18.82 -12.07 -5.05
CA ALA A 133 18.29 -11.77 -3.73
C ALA A 133 17.45 -10.49 -3.84
N VAL A 134 16.14 -10.59 -3.64
CA VAL A 134 15.29 -9.42 -3.51
C VAL A 134 15.71 -8.74 -2.21
N ALA A 135 16.36 -7.60 -2.32
CA ALA A 135 16.51 -6.69 -1.18
C ALA A 135 15.11 -6.33 -0.70
N ALA A 136 14.88 -6.29 0.62
CA ALA A 136 13.62 -5.82 1.18
C ALA A 136 13.29 -4.45 0.56
N THR A 137 12.30 -4.42 -0.33
CA THR A 137 11.92 -3.21 -1.04
C THR A 137 11.05 -2.39 -0.11
N VAL A 138 11.34 -1.09 -0.03
CA VAL A 138 10.43 -0.17 0.65
C VAL A 138 9.08 -0.17 -0.06
N ALA A 139 8.00 -0.15 0.72
CA ALA A 139 6.64 0.02 0.21
C ALA A 139 6.58 1.22 -0.75
N LEU A 140 6.23 0.96 -2.01
CA LEU A 140 6.13 2.00 -3.04
C LEU A 140 4.82 2.76 -2.89
N GLU A 141 4.86 4.07 -3.10
CA GLU A 141 3.64 4.88 -3.14
C GLU A 141 2.73 4.43 -4.28
N VAL A 142 1.44 4.30 -3.98
CA VAL A 142 0.41 3.87 -4.95
C VAL A 142 0.41 4.80 -6.17
N THR A 143 0.12 4.24 -7.35
CA THR A 143 0.01 5.02 -8.59
C THR A 143 -1.25 5.88 -8.59
N ASN A 144 -1.33 6.85 -9.49
CA ASN A 144 -2.55 7.64 -9.66
C ASN A 144 -3.71 6.78 -10.18
N ASP A 145 -4.92 7.25 -9.92
CA ASP A 145 -6.16 6.69 -10.42
C ASP A 145 -6.44 5.26 -9.86
N VAL A 146 -6.14 5.05 -8.58
CA VAL A 146 -6.33 3.77 -7.86
C VAL A 146 -7.35 3.93 -6.73
N ASP A 147 -8.30 3.01 -6.64
CA ASP A 147 -9.18 2.89 -5.48
C ASP A 147 -8.43 2.24 -4.31
N VAL A 148 -8.21 3.03 -3.27
CA VAL A 148 -7.49 2.63 -2.06
C VAL A 148 -8.44 2.14 -0.96
N GLY A 149 -9.74 2.39 -1.12
CA GLY A 149 -10.79 1.97 -0.20
C GLY A 149 -10.87 2.80 1.07
N VAL A 150 -11.45 2.19 2.10
CA VAL A 150 -11.82 2.83 3.37
C VAL A 150 -10.72 2.73 4.40
N VAL A 151 -10.44 3.85 5.07
CA VAL A 151 -9.59 3.97 6.26
C VAL A 151 -10.38 4.52 7.43
N GLU A 152 -10.19 3.96 8.62
CA GLU A 152 -10.73 4.52 9.86
C GLU A 152 -9.71 5.51 10.44
N PHE A 153 -10.17 6.58 11.10
CA PHE A 153 -9.24 7.57 11.66
C PHE A 153 -9.72 8.23 12.94
N VAL A 154 -8.73 8.76 13.68
CA VAL A 154 -8.86 9.66 14.82
C VAL A 154 -7.94 10.85 14.61
N ALA A 155 -8.50 12.04 14.58
CA ALA A 155 -7.79 13.31 14.40
C ALA A 155 -7.79 14.11 15.71
N TYR A 156 -6.67 14.76 15.99
CA TYR A 156 -6.48 15.64 17.15
C TYR A 156 -5.97 17.01 16.69
N GLY A 157 -6.48 18.05 17.32
CA GLY A 157 -6.06 19.42 17.00
C GLY A 157 -6.63 20.44 17.96
N LEU A 158 -6.20 21.69 17.78
CA LEU A 158 -6.76 22.84 18.47
C LEU A 158 -8.13 23.20 17.88
N ILE A 159 -9.13 23.38 18.74
CA ILE A 159 -10.52 23.74 18.37
C ILE A 159 -10.89 25.16 18.78
#